data_AF-A0A4R9BWK8-F1
#
_entry.id   AF-A0A4R9BWK8-F1
#
_cell.length_a   1.000
_cell.length_b   1.000
_cell.length_c   1.000
_cell.angle_alpha   90.00
_cell.angle_beta   90.00
_cell.angle_gamma   90.00
#
_symmetry.space_group_name_H-M   'P 1'
#
loop_
_entity.id
_entity.type
_entity.pdbx_description
1 polymer ?
#
loop_
_entity_poly.entity_id
_entity_poly.type
_entity_poly.pdbx_seq_one_letter_code
_entity_poly.pdbx_strand_id
1 'polypeptide(L)'
;MSTVKTTKRTLTARAYRDGKWWTIKIPELTSPSPRGGDTRITATGQARSVKDIDAAARDIAAVWLDVDEDQIEVQVTVEIPPHAAELWTLAKKNEEDARAAVAEAARLNREAVKALTADGLSQADTARILGLSPQRISQLTH
;
A
#
# COMPACT_ATOMS: atom_id res chain seq x y z
N MET A 1 9.07 -9.48 -45.98
CA MET A 1 8.68 -10.03 -44.67
C MET A 1 8.27 -8.85 -43.79
N SER A 2 6.96 -8.64 -43.61
CA SER A 2 6.43 -7.53 -42.82
C SER A 2 6.35 -7.96 -41.36
N THR A 3 7.01 -7.23 -40.48
CA THR A 3 6.98 -7.44 -39.03
C THR A 3 5.61 -7.00 -38.51
N VAL A 4 4.74 -7.95 -38.18
CA VAL A 4 3.51 -7.66 -37.44
C VAL A 4 3.93 -7.29 -36.01
N LYS A 5 3.61 -6.06 -35.59
CA LYS A 5 3.64 -5.69 -34.17
C LYS A 5 2.55 -6.52 -33.48
N THR A 6 2.93 -7.56 -32.76
CA THR A 6 2.01 -8.32 -31.90
C THR A 6 1.58 -7.41 -30.74
N THR A 7 0.43 -6.75 -30.88
CA THR A 7 -0.19 -6.00 -29.78
C THR A 7 -0.66 -7.01 -28.75
N LYS A 8 0.09 -7.15 -27.64
CA LYS A 8 -0.31 -8.01 -26.53
C LYS A 8 -1.59 -7.48 -25.88
N ARG A 9 -2.50 -8.37 -25.53
CA ARG A 9 -3.74 -8.03 -24.83
C ARG A 9 -3.45 -7.90 -23.34
N THR A 10 -3.71 -6.73 -22.77
CA THR A 10 -3.58 -6.50 -21.32
C THR A 10 -4.90 -6.79 -20.62
N LEU A 11 -4.86 -7.60 -19.56
CA LEU A 11 -5.99 -7.95 -18.70
C LEU A 11 -5.66 -7.60 -17.24
N THR A 12 -6.68 -7.35 -16.44
CA THR A 12 -6.53 -7.18 -14.99
C THR A 12 -7.02 -8.41 -14.22
N ALA A 13 -6.29 -8.79 -13.18
CA ALA A 13 -6.69 -9.85 -12.26
C ALA A 13 -6.65 -9.38 -10.81
N ARG A 14 -7.52 -9.96 -9.99
CA ARG A 14 -7.50 -9.80 -8.53
C ARG A 14 -7.28 -11.14 -7.88
N ALA A 15 -6.35 -11.19 -6.95
CA ALA A 15 -6.07 -12.39 -6.17
C ALA A 15 -6.30 -12.12 -4.69
N TYR A 16 -7.15 -12.91 -4.04
CA TYR A 16 -7.45 -12.79 -2.61
C TYR A 16 -7.28 -14.12 -1.90
N ARG A 17 -6.98 -14.05 -0.60
CA ARG A 17 -6.80 -15.25 0.22
C ARG A 17 -8.14 -15.93 0.48
N ASP A 18 -8.23 -17.22 0.17
CA ASP A 18 -9.40 -18.06 0.35
C ASP A 18 -8.99 -19.37 1.07
N GLY A 19 -9.09 -19.35 2.40
CA GLY A 19 -8.56 -20.41 3.26
C GLY A 19 -7.06 -20.63 3.06
N LYS A 20 -6.69 -21.82 2.59
CA LYS A 20 -5.29 -22.21 2.31
C LYS A 20 -4.81 -21.87 0.91
N TRP A 21 -5.66 -21.31 0.06
CA TRP A 21 -5.38 -21.00 -1.34
C TRP A 21 -5.53 -19.51 -1.62
N TRP A 22 -5.04 -19.09 -2.77
CA TRP A 22 -5.31 -17.80 -3.36
C TRP A 22 -6.31 -18.00 -4.49
N THR A 23 -7.44 -17.31 -4.43
CA THR A 23 -8.42 -17.30 -5.52
C THR A 23 -8.12 -16.12 -6.43
N ILE A 24 -7.98 -16.39 -7.73
CA ILE A 24 -7.61 -15.42 -8.76
C ILE A 24 -8.83 -15.23 -9.66
N LYS A 25 -9.23 -13.99 -9.91
CA LYS A 25 -10.35 -13.63 -10.80
C LYS A 25 -9.90 -12.63 -11.85
N ILE A 26 -10.31 -12.86 -13.10
CA ILE A 26 -10.09 -11.93 -14.23
C ILE A 26 -11.46 -11.37 -14.65
N PRO A 27 -11.88 -10.20 -14.11
CA PRO A 27 -13.25 -9.72 -14.24
C PRO A 27 -13.70 -9.48 -15.68
N GLU A 28 -12.75 -9.17 -16.56
CA GLU A 28 -12.98 -8.90 -17.99
C GLU A 28 -13.35 -10.16 -18.78
N LEU A 29 -12.97 -11.33 -18.28
CA LEU A 29 -13.22 -12.61 -18.93
C LEU A 29 -14.47 -13.25 -18.35
N THR A 30 -15.59 -13.10 -19.06
CA THR A 30 -16.88 -13.67 -18.65
C THR A 30 -17.61 -14.39 -19.78
N SER A 31 -18.38 -15.42 -19.43
CA SER A 31 -19.21 -16.21 -20.35
C SER A 31 -20.60 -16.45 -19.74
N PRO A 32 -21.66 -16.65 -20.54
CA PRO A 32 -22.95 -17.13 -20.02
C PRO A 32 -22.81 -18.42 -19.21
N SER A 33 -23.63 -18.56 -18.16
CA SER A 33 -23.68 -19.77 -17.35
C SER A 33 -24.16 -20.98 -18.16
N PRO A 34 -23.48 -22.14 -18.10
CA PRO A 34 -23.95 -23.38 -18.73
C PRO A 34 -25.30 -23.87 -18.21
N ARG A 35 -25.74 -23.40 -17.04
CA ARG A 35 -27.02 -23.77 -16.42
C ARG A 35 -28.20 -22.91 -16.91
N GLY A 36 -27.96 -21.96 -17.80
CA GLY A 36 -28.96 -21.00 -18.28
C GLY A 36 -29.23 -19.85 -17.30
N GLY A 37 -30.06 -18.90 -17.73
CA GLY A 37 -30.42 -17.68 -16.98
C GLY A 37 -29.44 -16.50 -17.19
N ASP A 38 -29.73 -15.36 -16.54
CA ASP A 38 -28.96 -14.11 -16.67
C ASP A 38 -27.61 -14.12 -15.91
N THR A 39 -27.18 -15.28 -15.41
CA THR A 39 -25.92 -15.39 -14.65
C THR A 39 -24.73 -15.56 -15.60
N ARG A 40 -23.66 -14.80 -15.34
CA ARG A 40 -22.37 -14.94 -16.04
C ARG A 40 -21.35 -15.60 -15.13
N ILE A 41 -20.53 -16.47 -15.70
CA ILE A 41 -19.33 -16.99 -15.03
C ILE A 41 -18.14 -16.10 -15.38
N THR A 42 -17.23 -15.93 -14.41
CA THR A 42 -15.99 -15.17 -14.57
C THR A 42 -14.81 -16.13 -14.52
N ALA A 43 -13.81 -15.90 -15.37
CA ALA A 43 -12.57 -16.67 -15.36
C ALA A 43 -11.94 -16.61 -13.96
N THR A 44 -11.89 -17.77 -13.31
CA THR A 44 -11.45 -17.91 -11.93
C THR A 44 -10.51 -19.12 -11.84
N GLY A 45 -9.41 -18.96 -11.13
CA GLY A 45 -8.49 -20.06 -10.83
C GLY A 45 -7.84 -19.88 -9.47
N GLN A 46 -6.82 -20.69 -9.18
CA GLN A 46 -6.30 -20.83 -7.83
C GLN A 46 -4.78 -21.00 -7.81
N ALA A 47 -4.13 -20.50 -6.76
CA ALA A 47 -2.70 -20.69 -6.50
C ALA A 47 -2.44 -21.09 -5.04
N ARG A 48 -1.37 -21.85 -4.78
CA ARG A 48 -0.96 -22.21 -3.40
C ARG A 48 -0.21 -21.10 -2.70
N SER A 49 0.56 -20.32 -3.45
CA SER A 49 1.42 -19.29 -2.90
C SER A 49 1.40 -18.04 -3.77
N VAL A 50 1.76 -16.89 -3.18
CA VAL A 50 1.71 -15.60 -3.87
C VAL A 50 2.58 -15.58 -5.13
N LYS A 51 3.75 -16.23 -5.09
CA LYS A 51 4.67 -16.35 -6.23
C LYS A 51 4.06 -17.08 -7.45
N ASP A 52 3.04 -17.90 -7.23
CA ASP A 52 2.42 -18.69 -8.30
C ASP A 52 1.21 -17.96 -8.93
N ILE A 53 0.78 -16.84 -8.33
CA ILE A 53 -0.43 -16.11 -8.74
C ILE A 53 -0.31 -15.61 -10.18
N ASP A 54 0.82 -14.99 -10.54
CA ASP A 54 0.99 -14.39 -11.87
C ASP A 54 1.00 -15.44 -12.97
N ALA A 55 1.65 -16.59 -12.72
CA ALA A 55 1.67 -17.71 -13.65
C ALA A 55 0.25 -18.29 -13.82
N ALA A 56 -0.44 -18.56 -12.71
CA ALA A 56 -1.81 -19.06 -12.75
C ALA A 56 -2.77 -18.07 -13.44
N ALA A 57 -2.60 -16.76 -13.26
CA ALA A 57 -3.42 -15.75 -13.91
C ALA A 57 -3.24 -15.74 -15.44
N ARG A 58 -2.00 -15.90 -15.94
CA ARG A 58 -1.72 -16.00 -17.38
C ARG A 58 -2.30 -17.28 -17.98
N ASP A 59 -2.12 -18.41 -17.31
CA ASP A 59 -2.67 -19.71 -17.74
C ASP A 59 -4.21 -19.65 -17.86
N ILE A 60 -4.90 -19.13 -16.83
CA ILE A 60 -6.35 -18.92 -16.87
C ILE A 60 -6.76 -18.07 -18.09
N ALA A 61 -6.04 -16.98 -18.35
CA ALA A 61 -6.34 -16.08 -19.46
C ALA A 61 -6.11 -16.73 -20.83
N ALA A 62 -5.00 -17.45 -21.00
CA ALA A 62 -4.65 -18.17 -22.22
C ALA A 62 -5.68 -19.25 -22.55
N VAL A 63 -6.01 -20.09 -21.58
CA VAL A 63 -7.02 -21.15 -21.71
C VAL A 63 -8.41 -20.56 -22.03
N TRP A 64 -8.78 -19.45 -21.38
CA TRP A 64 -10.09 -18.84 -21.59
C TRP A 64 -10.22 -18.17 -22.97
N LEU A 65 -9.14 -17.60 -23.48
CA LEU A 65 -9.12 -16.88 -24.75
C LEU A 65 -8.71 -17.75 -25.95
N ASP A 66 -8.27 -18.98 -25.71
CA ASP A 66 -7.72 -19.91 -26.71
C ASP A 66 -6.57 -19.27 -27.50
N VAL A 67 -5.61 -18.68 -26.78
CA VAL A 67 -4.40 -18.06 -27.33
C VAL A 67 -3.16 -18.42 -26.50
N ASP A 68 -1.98 -18.27 -27.09
CA ASP A 68 -0.71 -18.45 -26.38
C ASP A 68 -0.52 -17.40 -25.27
N GLU A 69 0.13 -17.81 -24.18
CA GLU A 69 0.42 -16.92 -23.04
C GLU A 69 1.24 -15.68 -23.43
N ASP A 70 2.09 -15.79 -24.45
CA ASP A 70 2.95 -14.69 -24.88
C ASP A 70 2.19 -13.55 -25.57
N GLN A 71 0.94 -13.78 -25.96
CA GLN A 71 0.02 -12.80 -26.52
C GLN A 71 -0.76 -12.03 -25.43
N ILE A 72 -0.61 -12.41 -24.17
CA ILE A 72 -1.35 -11.85 -23.04
C ILE A 72 -0.38 -11.21 -22.04
N GLU A 73 -0.79 -10.08 -21.48
CA GLU A 73 -0.22 -9.51 -20.28
C GLU A 73 -1.31 -9.46 -19.21
N VAL A 74 -1.04 -9.98 -18.01
CA VAL A 74 -1.99 -9.91 -16.89
C VAL A 74 -1.38 -9.10 -15.76
N GLN A 75 -2.05 -8.01 -15.41
CA GLN A 75 -1.70 -7.17 -14.27
C GLN A 75 -2.47 -7.66 -13.05
N VAL A 76 -1.78 -8.33 -12.13
CA VAL A 76 -2.41 -8.92 -10.95
C VAL A 76 -2.29 -8.00 -9.74
N THR A 77 -3.43 -7.69 -9.13
CA THR A 77 -3.50 -7.06 -7.81
C THR A 77 -3.73 -8.14 -6.75
N VAL A 78 -2.76 -8.33 -5.86
CA VAL A 78 -2.91 -9.21 -4.70
C VAL A 78 -3.53 -8.41 -3.56
N GLU A 79 -4.72 -8.81 -3.14
CA GLU A 79 -5.45 -8.17 -2.07
C GLU A 79 -4.84 -8.52 -0.71
N ILE A 80 -4.61 -7.47 0.10
CA ILE A 80 -4.21 -7.62 1.49
C ILE A 80 -5.43 -8.15 2.26
N PRO A 81 -5.27 -9.20 3.09
CA PRO A 81 -6.37 -9.66 3.94
C PRO A 81 -6.98 -8.52 4.76
N PRO A 82 -8.31 -8.40 4.89
CA PRO A 82 -8.97 -7.20 5.44
C PRO A 82 -8.40 -6.74 6.78
N HIS A 83 -8.22 -7.67 7.72
CA HIS A 83 -7.66 -7.36 9.04
C HIS A 83 -6.23 -6.78 8.97
N ALA A 84 -5.38 -7.33 8.10
CA ALA A 84 -4.03 -6.81 7.92
C ALA A 84 -4.04 -5.42 7.23
N ALA A 85 -4.98 -5.18 6.31
CA ALA A 85 -5.16 -3.88 5.66
C ALA A 85 -5.61 -2.80 6.67
N GLU A 86 -6.51 -3.15 7.59
CA GLU A 86 -6.95 -2.28 8.69
C GLU A 86 -5.77 -1.91 9.60
N LEU A 87 -5.01 -2.89 10.08
CA LEU A 87 -3.83 -2.66 10.93
C LEU A 87 -2.78 -1.81 10.23
N TRP A 88 -2.51 -2.08 8.94
CA TRP A 88 -1.58 -1.28 8.15
C TRP A 88 -2.03 0.18 8.02
N THR A 89 -3.32 0.39 7.72
CA THR A 89 -3.90 1.73 7.60
C THR A 89 -3.82 2.49 8.92
N LEU A 90 -4.15 1.84 10.03
CA LEU A 90 -4.06 2.43 11.37
C LEU A 90 -2.60 2.78 11.72
N ALA A 91 -1.65 1.89 11.41
CA ALA A 91 -0.24 2.16 11.62
C ALA A 91 0.23 3.39 10.83
N LYS A 92 -0.16 3.52 9.57
CA LYS A 92 0.18 4.69 8.73
C LYS A 92 -0.40 5.98 9.29
N LYS A 93 -1.66 5.95 9.71
CA LYS A 93 -2.29 7.09 10.38
C LYS A 93 -1.53 7.49 11.65
N ASN A 94 -1.18 6.52 12.49
CA ASN A 94 -0.45 6.80 13.73
C ASN A 94 0.97 7.35 13.46
N GLU A 95 1.65 6.88 12.40
CA GLU A 95 2.94 7.44 11.97
C GLU A 95 2.82 8.91 11.54
N GLU A 96 1.75 9.26 10.82
CA GLU A 96 1.46 10.64 10.41
C GLU A 96 1.14 11.53 11.61
N ASP A 97 0.25 11.08 12.49
CA ASP A 97 -0.15 11.80 13.70
C ASP A 97 1.07 12.00 14.63
N ALA A 98 1.93 10.99 14.79
CA ALA A 98 3.16 11.09 15.56
C ALA A 98 4.14 12.10 14.96
N ARG A 99 4.28 12.13 13.64
CA ARG A 99 5.14 13.11 12.96
C ARG A 99 4.64 14.54 13.18
N ALA A 100 3.33 14.74 13.09
CA ALA A 100 2.71 16.04 13.37
C ALA A 100 2.93 16.46 14.83
N ALA A 101 2.72 15.55 15.78
CA ALA A 101 2.93 15.83 17.21
C ALA A 101 4.40 16.17 17.53
N VAL A 102 5.37 15.46 16.93
CA VAL A 102 6.81 15.77 17.09
C VAL A 102 7.15 17.14 16.52
N ALA A 103 6.61 17.48 15.33
CA ALA A 103 6.84 18.80 14.72
C ALA A 103 6.27 19.94 15.57
N GLU A 104 5.06 19.74 16.10
CA GLU A 104 4.40 20.71 16.96
C GLU A 104 5.11 20.88 18.31
N ALA A 105 5.53 19.77 18.95
CA ALA A 105 6.34 19.82 20.15
C ALA A 105 7.65 20.58 19.91
N ALA A 106 8.30 20.40 18.75
CA ALA A 106 9.51 21.15 18.41
C ALA A 106 9.23 22.66 18.24
N ARG A 107 8.09 23.05 17.65
CA ARG A 107 7.66 24.45 17.54
C ARG A 107 7.42 25.08 18.92
N LEU A 108 6.60 24.43 19.75
CA LEU A 108 6.26 24.89 21.09
C LEU A 108 7.49 24.99 22.00
N ASN A 109 8.42 24.02 21.92
CA ASN A 109 9.66 24.08 22.69
C ASN A 109 10.52 25.31 22.32
N ARG A 110 10.63 25.65 21.03
CA ARG A 110 11.35 26.87 20.61
C ARG A 110 10.66 28.13 21.12
N GLU A 111 9.33 28.17 21.08
CA GLU A 111 8.56 29.32 21.59
C GLU A 111 8.72 29.49 23.10
N ALA A 112 8.67 28.41 23.87
CA ALA A 112 8.90 28.45 25.32
C ALA A 112 10.30 28.96 25.66
N VAL A 113 11.34 28.46 24.96
CA VAL A 113 12.72 28.94 25.16
C VAL A 113 12.84 30.43 24.82
N LYS A 114 12.29 30.86 23.68
CA LYS A 114 12.30 32.27 23.27
C LYS A 114 11.60 33.17 24.30
N ALA A 115 10.44 32.77 24.80
CA ALA A 115 9.69 33.52 25.81
C ALA A 115 10.53 33.70 27.09
N LEU A 116 11.11 32.62 27.62
CA LEU A 116 11.94 32.69 28.83
C LEU A 116 13.18 33.58 28.63
N THR A 117 13.84 33.51 27.47
CA THR A 117 14.98 34.39 27.20
C THR A 117 14.57 35.86 27.01
N ALA A 118 13.38 36.12 26.47
CA ALA A 118 12.84 37.48 26.32
C ALA A 118 12.51 38.12 27.68
N ASP A 119 12.15 37.30 28.68
CA ASP A 119 11.97 37.72 30.07
C ASP A 119 13.30 37.94 30.82
N GLY A 120 14.43 37.84 30.12
CA GLY A 120 15.76 38.13 30.66
C GLY A 120 16.44 36.94 31.36
N LEU A 121 15.87 35.74 31.29
CA LEU A 121 16.51 34.55 31.86
C LEU A 121 17.73 34.13 31.03
N SER A 122 18.78 33.69 31.73
CA SER A 122 19.95 33.11 31.08
C SER A 122 19.60 31.75 30.47
N GLN A 123 20.35 31.33 29.43
CA GLN A 123 20.17 30.00 28.84
C GLN A 123 20.36 28.86 29.85
N ALA A 124 21.20 29.06 30.88
CA ALA A 124 21.42 28.09 31.95
C ALA A 124 20.19 27.97 32.86
N ASP A 125 19.54 29.08 33.19
CA ASP A 125 18.31 29.08 33.98
C ASP A 125 17.15 28.47 33.17
N THR A 126 17.04 28.82 31.89
CA THR A 126 16.06 28.20 30.97
C THR A 126 16.24 26.69 30.89
N ALA A 127 17.48 26.20 30.76
CA ALA A 127 17.79 24.77 30.75
C ALA A 127 17.30 24.08 32.03
N ARG A 128 17.58 24.69 33.19
CA ARG A 128 17.18 24.15 34.50
C ARG A 128 15.66 24.15 34.69
N ILE A 129 14.97 25.21 34.28
CA ILE A 129 13.51 25.35 34.39
C ILE A 129 12.79 24.33 33.52
N LEU A 130 13.24 24.17 32.27
CA LEU A 130 12.60 23.27 31.31
C LEU A 130 13.07 21.80 31.45
N GLY A 131 14.02 21.52 32.33
CA GLY A 131 14.60 20.19 32.49
C GLY A 131 15.36 19.71 31.24
N LEU A 132 15.92 20.64 30.47
CA LEU A 132 16.64 20.38 29.22
C LEU A 132 18.14 20.51 29.43
N SER A 133 18.93 19.82 28.60
CA SER A 133 20.38 20.02 28.60
C SER A 133 20.74 21.40 28.00
N PRO A 134 21.87 22.01 28.41
CA PRO A 134 22.34 23.25 27.82
C PRO A 134 22.52 23.17 26.30
N GLN A 135 22.98 22.01 25.80
CA GLN A 135 23.09 21.75 24.36
C GLN A 135 21.74 21.79 23.66
N ARG A 136 20.67 21.28 24.29
CA ARG A 136 19.33 21.33 23.73
C ARG A 136 18.78 22.77 23.70
N ILE A 137 19.07 23.58 24.71
CA ILE A 137 18.73 25.02 24.68
C ILE A 137 19.47 25.75 23.57
N SER A 138 20.76 25.49 23.38
CA SER A 138 21.55 26.08 22.29
C SER A 138 20.96 25.74 20.91
N GLN A 139 20.50 24.50 20.70
CA GLN A 139 19.82 24.08 19.46
C GLN A 139 18.44 24.70 19.24
N LEU A 140 17.76 25.16 20.31
CA LEU A 140 16.43 25.75 20.23
C LEU A 140 16.48 27.28 20.13
N THR A 141 17.65 27.88 20.36
CA THR A 141 17.91 29.32 20.30
C THR A 141 18.58 29.78 18.99
N HIS A 142 19.27 28.88 18.29
CA HIS A 142 19.82 29.10 16.94
C HIS A 142 18.83 28.66 15.86
#